data_AF-A0A1G9Q4X4-F1
#
_entry.id   AF-A0A1G9Q4X4-F1
#
_cell.length_a   1.000
_cell.length_b   1.000
_cell.length_c   1.000
_cell.angle_alpha   90.00
_cell.angle_beta   90.00
_cell.angle_gamma   90.00
#
_symmetry.space_group_name_H-M   'P 1'
#
loop_
_entity.id
_entity.type
_entity.pdbx_description
1 polymer ?
#
loop_
_entity_poly.entity_id
_entity_poly.type
_entity_poly.pdbx_seq_one_letter_code
_entity_poly.pdbx_strand_id
1 'polypeptide(L)'
;MKCKNCDRDAVYDDGLCESCHRAAVENERVQVLSREEKNNFRGKTIDADGSVHDSAEDKQTIFDTVFRSHGKQEDSQNPHVHIYATNRLPLRIKFAIGFILLCIVAVIFAALSLLVYAAPFIIGCAVIYFGYSIIKSLMH
;
A
#
# COMPACT_ATOMS: atom_id res chain seq x y z
N MET A 1 -42.82 38.47 5.38
CA MET A 1 -42.91 37.24 6.22
C MET A 1 -41.54 36.96 6.81
N LYS A 2 -41.41 36.24 7.93
CA LYS A 2 -40.10 35.90 8.51
C LYS A 2 -39.57 34.60 7.93
N CYS A 3 -38.26 34.50 7.79
CA CYS A 3 -37.58 33.32 7.27
C CYS A 3 -37.66 32.19 8.28
N LYS A 4 -38.11 31.03 7.81
CA LYS A 4 -38.26 29.81 8.61
C LYS A 4 -37.00 29.35 9.33
N ASN A 5 -35.82 29.74 8.83
CA ASN A 5 -34.52 29.23 9.29
C ASN A 5 -33.68 30.26 10.08
N CYS A 6 -33.99 31.55 9.95
CA CYS A 6 -33.06 32.62 10.36
C CYS A 6 -33.75 33.83 11.00
N ASP A 7 -35.08 33.84 11.12
CA ASP A 7 -35.93 34.94 11.62
C ASP A 7 -35.70 36.34 10.98
N ARG A 8 -34.90 36.41 9.91
CA ARG A 8 -34.79 37.61 9.05
C ARG A 8 -35.99 37.70 8.11
N ASP A 9 -36.14 38.82 7.43
CA ASP A 9 -37.21 38.96 6.45
C ASP A 9 -37.01 37.99 5.28
N ALA A 10 -38.05 37.20 5.00
CA ALA A 10 -38.10 36.31 3.85
C ALA A 10 -38.35 37.14 2.59
N VAL A 11 -37.53 36.90 1.57
CA VAL A 11 -37.54 37.63 0.29
C VAL A 11 -38.03 36.73 -0.85
N TYR A 12 -37.93 35.41 -0.68
CA TYR A 12 -38.24 34.40 -1.68
C TYR A 12 -39.55 33.65 -1.36
N ASP A 13 -40.20 33.11 -2.40
CA ASP A 13 -41.51 32.45 -2.32
C ASP A 13 -41.49 31.14 -1.50
N ASP A 14 -40.31 30.58 -1.26
CA ASP A 14 -40.04 29.44 -0.39
C ASP A 14 -40.03 29.81 1.12
N GLY A 15 -40.25 31.09 1.44
CA GLY A 15 -40.23 31.60 2.80
C GLY A 15 -38.83 31.68 3.40
N LEU A 16 -37.78 31.76 2.57
CA LEU A 16 -36.39 31.90 3.02
C LEU A 16 -35.82 33.32 2.84
N CYS A 17 -34.87 33.66 3.70
CA CYS A 17 -34.03 34.86 3.60
C CYS A 17 -32.93 34.61 2.55
N GLU A 18 -32.40 35.66 1.91
CA GLU A 18 -31.40 35.53 0.82
C GLU A 18 -30.21 34.63 1.17
N SER A 19 -29.70 34.75 2.40
CA SER A 19 -28.62 33.89 2.88
C SER A 19 -29.02 32.41 3.00
N CYS A 20 -30.24 32.13 3.44
CA CYS A 20 -30.71 30.76 3.63
C CYS A 20 -31.23 30.13 2.34
N HIS A 21 -31.79 30.92 1.43
CA HIS A 21 -32.13 30.48 0.09
C HIS A 21 -30.87 30.07 -0.68
N ARG A 22 -29.82 30.89 -0.65
CA ARG A 22 -28.54 30.55 -1.28
C ARG A 22 -27.89 29.30 -0.68
N ALA A 23 -27.94 29.13 0.64
CA ALA A 23 -27.44 27.91 1.29
C ALA A 23 -28.29 26.67 0.95
N ALA A 24 -29.61 26.82 0.82
CA ALA A 24 -30.49 25.75 0.38
C ALA A 24 -30.19 25.36 -1.06
N VAL A 25 -30.06 26.32 -1.97
CA VAL A 25 -29.68 26.10 -3.38
C VAL A 25 -28.28 25.48 -3.51
N GLU A 26 -27.34 25.86 -2.64
CA GLU A 26 -26.00 25.28 -2.61
C GLU A 26 -26.01 23.83 -2.08
N ASN A 27 -26.85 23.52 -1.09
CA ASN A 27 -27.05 22.15 -0.61
C ASN A 27 -27.90 21.27 -1.56
N GLU A 28 -28.83 21.87 -2.31
CA GLU A 28 -29.62 21.21 -3.35
C GLU A 28 -28.86 20.98 -4.64
N ARG A 29 -27.64 21.52 -4.77
CA ARG A 29 -26.66 20.97 -5.71
C ARG A 29 -26.23 19.61 -5.19
N VAL A 30 -27.09 18.62 -5.40
CA VAL A 30 -26.74 17.20 -5.38
C VAL A 30 -25.69 17.01 -6.48
N GLN A 31 -24.45 17.31 -6.13
CA GLN A 31 -23.32 17.09 -6.98
C GLN A 31 -22.99 15.61 -6.89
N VAL A 32 -23.12 14.90 -8.01
CA VAL A 32 -22.61 13.54 -8.12
C VAL A 32 -21.09 13.65 -7.91
N LEU A 33 -20.63 13.15 -6.76
CA LEU A 33 -19.22 13.16 -6.38
C LEU A 33 -18.39 12.51 -7.49
N SER A 34 -17.27 13.13 -7.85
CA SER A 34 -16.30 12.48 -8.73
C SER A 34 -15.76 11.22 -8.06
N ARG A 35 -15.24 10.26 -8.84
CA ARG A 35 -14.74 8.98 -8.29
C ARG A 35 -13.63 9.19 -7.27
N GLU A 36 -12.84 10.24 -7.47
CA GLU A 36 -11.74 10.66 -6.60
C GLU A 36 -12.26 11.19 -5.26
N GLU A 37 -13.37 11.93 -5.26
CA GLU A 37 -13.99 12.47 -4.06
C GLU A 37 -14.77 11.40 -3.27
N LYS A 38 -15.42 10.44 -3.95
CA LYS A 38 -16.04 9.26 -3.30
C LYS A 38 -15.03 8.50 -2.45
N ASN A 39 -13.79 8.35 -2.94
CA ASN A 39 -12.75 7.59 -2.25
C ASN A 39 -12.12 8.33 -1.06
N ASN A 40 -12.31 9.64 -0.96
CA ASN A 40 -11.79 10.46 0.15
C ASN A 40 -12.88 10.82 1.17
N PHE A 41 -14.14 10.48 0.89
CA PHE A 41 -15.25 10.72 1.80
C PHE A 41 -15.18 9.74 2.98
N ARG A 42 -15.11 10.27 4.20
CA ARG A 42 -15.13 9.49 5.44
C ARG A 42 -16.48 9.59 6.13
N GLY A 43 -17.50 9.04 5.50
CA GLY A 43 -18.85 8.94 6.04
C GLY A 43 -19.60 7.78 5.40
N LYS A 44 -20.74 7.39 5.98
CA LYS A 44 -21.56 6.32 5.42
C LYS A 44 -22.13 6.76 4.07
N THR A 45 -21.76 6.07 3.00
CA THR A 45 -22.37 6.27 1.69
C THR A 45 -23.43 5.21 1.45
N ILE A 46 -24.61 5.67 1.02
CA ILE A 46 -25.72 4.81 0.60
C ILE A 46 -25.67 4.78 -0.92
N ASP A 47 -25.45 3.62 -1.51
CA ASP A 47 -25.48 3.45 -2.97
C ASP A 47 -26.93 3.46 -3.49
N ALA A 48 -27.12 3.63 -4.80
CA ALA A 48 -28.43 3.82 -5.43
C ALA A 48 -29.39 2.63 -5.27
N ASP A 49 -28.88 1.48 -4.84
CA ASP A 49 -29.61 0.26 -4.49
C ASP A 49 -30.05 0.22 -3.01
N GLY A 50 -29.71 1.23 -2.22
CA GLY A 50 -30.02 1.33 -0.80
C GLY A 50 -29.02 0.64 0.12
N SER A 51 -27.90 0.13 -0.41
CA SER A 51 -26.88 -0.53 0.40
C SER A 51 -25.97 0.49 1.12
N VAL A 52 -25.69 0.25 2.41
CA VAL A 52 -24.86 1.13 3.26
C VAL A 52 -23.48 0.49 3.42
N HIS A 53 -22.43 1.17 2.97
CA HIS A 53 -21.05 0.69 3.16
C HIS A 53 -20.31 1.53 4.21
N ASP A 54 -19.81 0.86 5.26
CA ASP A 54 -18.97 1.47 6.29
C ASP A 54 -17.49 1.39 5.91
N SER A 55 -16.90 2.52 5.52
CA SER A 55 -15.50 2.64 5.06
C SER A 55 -14.44 2.38 6.16
N ALA A 56 -14.86 1.99 7.37
CA ALA A 56 -13.99 1.70 8.50
C ALA A 56 -13.58 0.22 8.60
N GLU A 57 -14.37 -0.71 8.07
CA GLU A 57 -14.03 -2.15 8.10
C GLU A 57 -13.00 -2.53 7.03
N ASP A 58 -12.86 -1.72 5.98
CA ASP A 58 -12.04 -2.05 4.80
C ASP A 58 -10.53 -1.79 4.98
N LYS A 59 -10.12 -1.26 6.15
CA LYS A 59 -8.69 -1.09 6.47
C LYS A 59 -8.09 -2.29 7.20
N GLN A 60 -8.91 -3.07 7.92
CA GLN A 60 -8.43 -4.23 8.67
C GLN A 60 -8.10 -5.40 7.72
N THR A 61 -8.83 -5.50 6.59
CA THR A 61 -8.72 -6.58 5.60
C THR A 61 -7.51 -6.47 4.67
N ILE A 62 -6.95 -5.26 4.48
CA ILE A 62 -5.76 -5.06 3.62
C ILE A 62 -4.49 -5.67 4.23
N PHE A 63 -4.35 -5.67 5.56
CA PHE A 63 -3.17 -6.27 6.21
C PHE A 63 -3.22 -7.80 6.17
N ASP A 64 -4.42 -8.39 6.33
CA ASP A 64 -4.62 -9.84 6.33
C ASP A 64 -4.49 -10.48 4.93
N THR A 65 -4.85 -9.74 3.87
CA THR A 65 -4.81 -10.24 2.48
C THR A 65 -3.40 -10.28 1.87
N VAL A 66 -2.47 -9.43 2.34
CA VAL A 66 -1.06 -9.45 1.89
C VAL A 66 -0.28 -10.63 2.49
N PHE A 67 -0.60 -11.06 3.71
CA PHE A 67 0.08 -12.22 4.32
C PHE A 67 -0.47 -13.56 3.79
N ARG A 68 -1.74 -13.60 3.39
CA ARG A 68 -2.41 -14.82 2.92
C ARG A 68 -2.14 -15.19 1.47
N SER A 69 -1.64 -14.25 0.65
CA SER A 69 -1.42 -14.45 -0.79
C SER A 69 -0.18 -15.28 -1.17
N HIS A 70 0.60 -15.77 -0.19
CA HIS A 70 1.75 -16.64 -0.42
C HIS A 70 1.47 -18.15 -0.29
N GLY A 71 0.22 -18.56 -0.03
CA GLY A 71 -0.11 -19.98 0.14
C GLY A 71 -1.50 -20.34 -0.38
N LYS A 72 -1.53 -21.25 -1.36
CA LYS A 72 -2.69 -21.99 -1.89
C LYS A 72 -3.72 -21.20 -2.70
N GLN A 73 -3.62 -21.41 -4.01
CA GLN A 73 -4.72 -21.40 -4.95
C GLN A 73 -5.46 -22.74 -4.84
N GLU A 74 -6.73 -22.73 -4.43
CA GLU A 74 -7.73 -23.75 -4.76
C GLU A 74 -9.15 -23.24 -4.44
N ASP A 75 -10.10 -23.70 -5.26
CA ASP A 75 -11.48 -23.30 -5.46
C ASP A 75 -12.28 -22.77 -4.26
N SER A 76 -13.05 -21.68 -4.46
CA SER A 76 -14.52 -21.72 -4.43
C SER A 76 -15.14 -20.34 -4.70
N GLN A 77 -16.13 -20.34 -5.60
CA GLN A 77 -17.27 -19.43 -5.78
C GLN A 77 -17.14 -17.94 -5.39
N ASN A 78 -17.13 -17.09 -6.42
CA ASN A 78 -17.67 -15.72 -6.53
C ASN A 78 -17.97 -14.98 -5.21
N PRO A 79 -17.27 -13.87 -4.96
CA PRO A 79 -17.82 -12.59 -5.35
C PRO A 79 -16.97 -11.98 -6.44
N HIS A 80 -17.59 -11.18 -7.31
CA HIS A 80 -16.91 -10.51 -8.41
C HIS A 80 -15.98 -9.44 -7.84
N VAL A 81 -14.82 -9.87 -7.34
CA VAL A 81 -13.69 -9.02 -7.03
C VAL A 81 -13.25 -8.49 -8.39
N HIS A 82 -13.62 -7.25 -8.68
CA HIS A 82 -12.91 -6.49 -9.69
C HIS A 82 -11.49 -6.29 -9.16
N ILE A 83 -10.66 -7.32 -9.37
CA ILE A 83 -9.23 -7.21 -9.28
C ILE A 83 -8.91 -6.17 -10.35
N TYR A 84 -8.71 -4.92 -9.94
CA TYR A 84 -8.01 -3.94 -10.76
C TYR A 84 -6.52 -4.38 -10.86
N ALA A 85 -6.27 -5.59 -11.38
CA ALA A 85 -5.00 -6.03 -11.95
C ALA A 85 -4.77 -5.35 -13.32
N THR A 86 -5.24 -4.11 -13.44
CA THR A 86 -5.14 -3.27 -14.62
C THR A 86 -5.12 -1.82 -14.15
N ASN A 87 -4.26 -1.51 -13.19
CA ASN A 87 -3.63 -0.20 -13.18
C ASN A 87 -2.17 -0.45 -13.45
N ARG A 88 -1.69 0.09 -14.57
CA ARG A 88 -0.27 0.14 -14.90
C ARG A 88 0.47 0.63 -13.67
N LEU A 89 1.14 -0.28 -12.96
CA LEU A 89 2.01 0.06 -11.85
C LEU A 89 2.90 1.20 -12.36
N PRO A 90 2.88 2.38 -11.72
CA PRO A 90 3.65 3.51 -12.19
C PRO A 90 5.08 3.04 -12.39
N LEU A 91 5.70 3.42 -13.51
CA LEU A 91 7.01 2.93 -13.95
C LEU A 91 8.06 2.96 -12.82
N ARG A 92 7.90 3.94 -11.92
CA ARG A 92 8.68 4.12 -10.68
C ARG A 92 8.64 2.90 -9.75
N ILE A 93 7.49 2.28 -9.54
CA ILE A 93 7.32 1.09 -8.69
C ILE A 93 7.98 -0.12 -9.35
N LYS A 94 7.89 -0.26 -10.67
CA LYS A 94 8.57 -1.34 -11.41
C LYS A 94 10.09 -1.25 -11.29
N PHE A 95 10.66 -0.04 -11.36
CA PHE A 95 12.09 0.19 -11.12
C PHE A 95 12.48 -0.04 -9.66
N ALA A 96 11.67 0.39 -8.70
CA ALA A 96 11.96 0.18 -7.27
C ALA A 96 12.05 -1.31 -6.92
N ILE A 97 11.09 -2.11 -7.40
CA ILE A 97 11.09 -3.57 -7.20
C ILE A 97 12.31 -4.20 -7.85
N GLY A 98 12.63 -3.81 -9.08
CA GLY A 98 13.83 -4.29 -9.78
C GLY A 98 15.13 -3.94 -9.03
N PHE A 99 15.24 -2.73 -8.50
CA PHE A 99 16.41 -2.29 -7.74
C PHE A 99 16.60 -3.08 -6.45
N ILE A 100 15.51 -3.35 -5.71
CA ILE A 100 15.59 -4.15 -4.47
C ILE A 100 16.08 -5.57 -4.79
N LEU A 101 15.52 -6.21 -5.81
CA LEU A 101 15.96 -7.54 -6.24
C LEU A 101 17.43 -7.55 -6.68
N LEU A 102 17.86 -6.53 -7.42
CA LEU A 102 19.26 -6.38 -7.83
C LEU A 102 20.19 -6.23 -6.62
N CYS A 103 19.81 -5.43 -5.62
CA CYS A 103 20.59 -5.27 -4.40
C CYS A 103 20.73 -6.58 -3.62
N ILE A 104 19.67 -7.37 -3.51
CA ILE A 104 19.72 -8.69 -2.85
C ILE A 104 20.71 -9.60 -3.58
N VAL A 105 20.60 -9.68 -4.90
CA VAL A 105 21.49 -10.50 -5.73
C VAL A 105 22.95 -10.01 -5.60
N ALA A 106 23.18 -8.70 -5.63
CA ALA A 106 24.51 -8.11 -5.47
C ALA A 106 25.14 -8.43 -4.11
N VAL A 107 24.36 -8.38 -3.02
CA VAL A 107 24.84 -8.75 -1.68
C VAL A 107 25.24 -10.23 -1.62
N ILE A 108 24.45 -11.11 -2.21
CA ILE A 108 24.76 -12.55 -2.27
C ILE A 108 26.07 -12.77 -3.03
N PHE A 109 26.23 -12.17 -4.21
CA PHE A 109 27.46 -12.29 -4.99
C PHE A 109 28.66 -11.69 -4.28
N ALA A 110 28.52 -10.57 -3.58
CA ALA A 110 29.59 -9.96 -2.81
C ALA A 110 30.05 -10.88 -1.67
N ALA A 111 29.10 -11.44 -0.91
CA ALA A 111 29.41 -12.37 0.18
C ALA A 111 30.08 -13.66 -0.33
N LEU A 112 29.56 -14.24 -1.42
CA LEU A 112 30.16 -15.42 -2.05
C LEU A 112 31.56 -15.13 -2.60
N SER A 113 31.75 -13.98 -3.26
CA SER A 113 33.05 -13.59 -3.81
C SER A 113 34.09 -13.38 -2.72
N LEU A 114 33.69 -12.77 -1.59
CA LEU A 114 34.56 -12.60 -0.43
C LEU A 114 34.95 -13.95 0.17
N LEU A 115 34.01 -14.89 0.27
CA LEU A 115 34.27 -16.23 0.79
C LEU A 115 35.23 -17.00 -0.13
N VAL A 116 35.02 -16.96 -1.45
CA VAL A 116 35.92 -17.59 -2.44
C VAL A 116 37.30 -16.95 -2.42
N TYR A 117 37.37 -15.62 -2.28
CA TYR A 117 38.64 -14.90 -2.19
C TYR A 117 39.39 -15.20 -0.88
N ALA A 118 38.69 -15.34 0.25
CA ALA A 118 39.29 -15.61 1.56
C ALA A 118 39.76 -17.06 1.72
N ALA A 119 39.09 -18.03 1.09
CA ALA A 119 39.42 -19.45 1.17
C ALA A 119 40.91 -19.78 0.90
N PRO A 120 41.56 -19.30 -0.18
CA PRO A 120 42.97 -19.60 -0.43
C PRO A 120 43.91 -19.01 0.63
N PHE A 121 43.56 -17.86 1.25
CA PHE A 121 44.37 -17.30 2.33
C PHE A 121 44.31 -18.15 3.59
N ILE A 122 43.13 -18.64 3.96
CA ILE A 122 42.95 -19.55 5.11
C ILE A 122 43.76 -20.83 4.88
N ILE A 123 43.68 -21.40 3.67
CA ILE A 123 44.42 -22.62 3.29
C ILE A 123 45.93 -22.37 3.32
N GLY A 124 46.41 -21.25 2.77
CA GLY A 124 47.82 -20.89 2.77
C GLY A 124 48.38 -20.76 4.18
N CYS A 125 47.67 -20.05 5.07
CA CYS A 125 48.04 -19.94 6.49
C CYS A 125 48.09 -21.30 7.19
N ALA A 126 47.13 -22.19 6.90
CA ALA A 126 47.11 -23.53 7.47
C ALA A 126 48.33 -24.35 7.03
N VAL A 127 48.68 -24.33 5.74
CA VAL A 127 49.86 -25.06 5.22
C VAL A 127 51.16 -24.54 5.86
N ILE A 128 51.31 -23.22 6.00
CA ILE A 128 52.48 -22.63 6.67
C ILE A 128 52.54 -23.06 8.13
N TYR A 129 51.40 -23.05 8.83
CA TYR A 129 51.31 -23.50 10.23
C TYR A 129 51.69 -24.97 10.38
N PHE A 130 51.18 -25.86 9.53
CA PHE A 130 51.54 -27.28 9.54
C PHE A 130 53.02 -27.49 9.22
N GLY A 131 53.56 -26.80 8.22
CA GLY A 131 54.98 -26.85 7.89
C GLY A 131 55.87 -26.42 9.06
N TYR A 132 55.54 -25.30 9.70
CA TYR A 132 56.23 -24.85 10.90
C TYR A 132 56.12 -25.86 12.05
N SER A 133 54.94 -26.43 12.27
CA SER A 133 54.72 -27.44 13.31
C SER A 133 55.56 -28.70 13.08
N ILE A 134 55.71 -29.15 11.84
CA ILE A 134 56.54 -30.31 11.49
C ILE A 134 58.02 -29.99 11.71
N ILE A 135 58.51 -28.83 11.23
CA ILE A 135 59.90 -28.42 11.42
C ILE A 135 60.23 -28.31 12.91
N LYS A 136 59.34 -27.68 13.69
CA LYS A 136 59.50 -27.56 15.14
C LYS A 136 59.53 -28.94 15.83
N SER A 137 58.73 -29.89 15.36
CA SER A 137 58.73 -31.26 15.87
C SER A 137 59.96 -32.08 15.48
N LEU A 138 60.70 -31.68 14.43
CA LEU A 138 61.94 -32.32 14.01
C LEU A 138 63.19 -31.68 14.65
N MET A 139 63.09 -30.41 15.06
CA MET A 139 64.17 -29.66 15.73
C MET A 139 64.19 -29.83 17.25
N HIS A 140 63.22 -30.54 17.83
CA HIS A 140 63.12 -30.82 19.26
C HIS A 140 63.08 -32.33 19.48
#